data_AF-A0A2N2SXQ3-F1
#
_entry.id   AF-A0A2N2SXQ3-F1
#
_cell.length_a   1.000
_cell.length_b   1.000
_cell.length_c   1.000
_cell.angle_alpha   90.00
_cell.angle_beta   90.00
_cell.angle_gamma   90.00
#
_symmetry.space_group_name_H-M   'P 1'
#
loop_
_entity.id
_entity.type
_entity.pdbx_description
1 polymer ?
#
loop_
_entity_poly.entity_id
_entity_poly.type
_entity_poly.pdbx_seq_one_letter_code
_entity_poly.pdbx_strand_id
1 'polypeptide(L)'
;MIAQALIRQAQASGVALRLVGGKVKASGPREAVARLLVPLREHRVALADALQAEPVETLPSASTEAVPEPADWHALDAAYLAHHFNCPTCIAAGRGLRYGLRCGTGTALWVAYSDATP
;
A
#
# COMPACT_ATOMS: atom_id res chain seq x y z
N MET A 1 -14.67 -5.18 -25.65
CA MET A 1 -14.25 -4.13 -24.70
C MET A 1 -12.85 -4.45 -24.20
N ILE A 2 -12.02 -3.44 -23.96
CA ILE A 2 -10.64 -3.62 -23.43
C ILE A 2 -10.72 -3.80 -21.91
N ALA A 3 -9.90 -4.66 -21.31
CA ALA A 3 -9.93 -4.99 -19.88
C ALA A 3 -9.88 -3.75 -18.97
N GLN A 4 -9.09 -2.73 -19.33
CA GLN A 4 -9.03 -1.45 -18.62
C GLN A 4 -10.35 -0.68 -18.60
N ALA A 5 -11.11 -0.69 -19.71
CA ALA A 5 -12.42 -0.04 -19.75
C ALA A 5 -13.40 -0.73 -18.80
N LEU A 6 -13.32 -2.06 -18.68
CA LEU A 6 -14.13 -2.84 -17.75
C LEU A 6 -13.76 -2.56 -16.27
N ILE A 7 -12.46 -2.40 -15.98
CA ILE A 7 -11.98 -2.01 -14.64
C ILE A 7 -12.53 -0.63 -14.27
N ARG A 8 -12.43 0.36 -15.17
CA ARG A 8 -12.98 1.71 -14.97
C ARG A 8 -14.49 1.68 -14.78
N GLN A 9 -15.22 0.89 -15.57
CA GLN A 9 -16.67 0.73 -15.43
C GLN A 9 -17.07 0.09 -14.09
N ALA A 10 -16.30 -0.89 -13.62
CA ALA A 10 -16.51 -1.51 -12.32
C ALA A 10 -16.32 -0.49 -11.18
N GLN A 11 -15.23 0.27 -11.21
CA GLN A 11 -14.96 1.33 -10.23
C GLN A 11 -16.06 2.41 -10.23
N ALA A 12 -16.49 2.87 -11.41
CA ALA A 12 -17.58 3.85 -11.54
C ALA A 12 -18.92 3.33 -10.98
N SER A 13 -19.11 2.00 -10.95
CA SER A 13 -20.29 1.34 -10.40
C SER A 13 -20.15 0.99 -8.91
N GLY A 14 -19.06 1.43 -8.25
CA GLY A 14 -18.77 1.11 -6.85
C GLY A 14 -18.28 -0.34 -6.63
N VAL A 15 -17.82 -1.01 -7.68
CA VAL A 15 -17.29 -2.38 -7.62
C VAL A 15 -15.78 -2.35 -7.68
N ALA A 16 -15.14 -2.72 -6.56
CA ALA A 16 -13.71 -2.92 -6.49
C ALA A 16 -13.33 -4.29 -7.04
N LEU A 17 -12.34 -4.32 -7.94
CA LEU A 17 -11.74 -5.55 -8.48
C LEU A 17 -10.35 -5.73 -7.87
N ARG A 18 -10.04 -6.94 -7.38
CA ARG A 18 -8.72 -7.30 -6.83
C ARG A 18 -8.29 -8.66 -7.33
N LEU A 19 -6.98 -8.86 -7.50
CA LEU A 19 -6.43 -10.18 -7.74
C LEU A 19 -6.07 -10.85 -6.42
N VAL A 20 -6.58 -12.06 -6.16
CA VAL A 20 -6.26 -12.86 -4.97
C VAL A 20 -5.95 -14.29 -5.41
N GLY A 21 -4.69 -14.71 -5.28
CA GLY A 21 -4.25 -16.05 -5.68
C GLY A 21 -4.49 -16.35 -7.17
N GLY A 22 -4.22 -15.38 -8.04
CA GLY A 22 -4.44 -15.49 -9.50
C GLY A 22 -5.90 -15.43 -9.94
N LYS A 23 -6.84 -15.11 -9.03
CA LYS A 23 -8.27 -14.98 -9.35
C LYS A 23 -8.75 -13.54 -9.18
N VAL A 24 -9.50 -13.05 -10.16
CA VAL A 24 -10.16 -11.74 -10.09
C VAL A 24 -11.35 -11.84 -9.15
N LYS A 25 -11.32 -11.10 -8.04
CA LYS A 25 -12.41 -10.94 -7.07
C LYS A 25 -13.05 -9.58 -7.24
N ALA A 26 -14.38 -9.55 -7.35
CA ALA A 26 -15.17 -8.33 -7.35
C ALA A 26 -15.88 -8.17 -6.00
N SER A 27 -15.84 -6.97 -5.42
CA SER A 27 -16.53 -6.61 -4.19
C SER A 27 -17.23 -5.27 -4.35
N GLY A 28 -18.50 -5.18 -3.97
CA GLY A 28 -19.30 -3.97 -4.09
C GLY A 28 -20.79 -4.26 -3.91
N PRO A 29 -21.67 -3.30 -4.25
CA PRO A 29 -23.12 -3.48 -4.21
C PRO A 29 -23.54 -4.71 -5.02
N ARG A 30 -24.38 -5.58 -4.45
CA ARG A 30 -24.77 -6.88 -5.04
C ARG A 30 -25.30 -6.72 -6.47
N GLU A 31 -26.13 -5.71 -6.71
CA GLU A 31 -26.71 -5.39 -8.02
C GLU A 31 -25.65 -4.96 -9.05
N ALA A 32 -24.67 -4.16 -8.63
CA ALA A 32 -23.58 -3.72 -9.50
C ALA A 32 -22.63 -4.88 -9.84
N VAL A 33 -22.32 -5.74 -8.86
CA VAL A 33 -21.54 -6.95 -9.09
C VAL A 33 -22.27 -7.89 -10.05
N ALA A 34 -23.58 -8.12 -9.85
CA ALA A 34 -24.38 -9.02 -10.69
C ALA A 34 -24.38 -8.60 -12.17
N ARG A 35 -24.50 -7.30 -12.45
CA ARG A 35 -24.44 -6.76 -13.82
C ARG A 35 -23.07 -6.95 -14.49
N LEU A 36 -22.00 -7.01 -13.69
CA LEU A 36 -20.63 -7.12 -14.19
C LEU A 36 -20.11 -8.57 -14.22
N LEU A 37 -20.82 -9.53 -13.62
CA LEU A 37 -20.36 -10.93 -13.54
C LEU A 37 -20.13 -11.58 -14.90
N VAL A 38 -21.00 -11.37 -15.88
CA VAL A 38 -20.87 -11.96 -17.22
C VAL A 38 -19.64 -11.36 -17.95
N PRO A 39 -19.51 -10.04 -18.09
CA PRO A 39 -18.31 -9.42 -18.66
C PRO A 39 -17.00 -9.77 -17.93
N LEU A 40 -17.02 -9.85 -16.60
CA LEU A 40 -15.84 -10.18 -15.79
C LEU A 40 -15.36 -11.63 -16.04
N ARG A 41 -16.28 -12.56 -16.28
CA ARG A 41 -15.95 -13.96 -16.57
C ARG A 41 -15.40 -14.13 -17.99
N GLU A 42 -16.00 -13.47 -18.96
CA GLU A 42 -15.58 -13.50 -20.36
C GLU A 42 -14.16 -12.94 -20.54
N HIS A 43 -13.81 -11.89 -19.78
CA HIS A 43 -12.51 -11.22 -19.87
C HIS A 43 -11.56 -11.55 -18.72
N ARG A 44 -11.78 -12.65 -17.97
CA ARG A 44 -11.04 -12.95 -16.72
C ARG A 44 -9.51 -12.97 -16.85
N VAL A 45 -8.99 -13.45 -17.99
CA VAL A 45 -7.54 -13.58 -18.23
C VAL A 45 -6.96 -12.19 -18.48
N ALA A 46 -7.53 -11.44 -19.42
CA ALA A 46 -7.13 -10.06 -19.70
C ALA A 46 -7.30 -9.13 -18.49
N LEU A 47 -8.28 -9.39 -17.61
CA LEU A 47 -8.44 -8.68 -16.34
C LEU A 47 -7.39 -9.05 -15.31
N ALA A 48 -7.03 -10.33 -15.21
CA ALA A 48 -5.94 -10.75 -14.34
C ALA A 48 -4.62 -10.12 -14.80
N ASP A 49 -4.33 -10.18 -16.09
CA ASP A 49 -3.14 -9.56 -16.69
C ASP A 49 -3.16 -8.04 -16.51
N ALA A 50 -4.30 -7.36 -16.71
CA ALA A 50 -4.41 -5.92 -16.51
C ALA A 50 -4.40 -5.49 -15.02
N LEU A 51 -4.76 -6.36 -14.09
CA LEU A 51 -4.63 -6.13 -12.64
C LEU A 51 -3.25 -6.53 -12.10
N GLN A 52 -2.45 -7.29 -12.86
CA GLN A 52 -1.04 -7.57 -12.59
C GLN A 52 -0.13 -6.54 -13.26
N ALA A 53 -0.52 -6.06 -14.44
CA ALA A 53 0.02 -4.89 -15.08
C ALA A 53 -0.51 -3.65 -14.34
N GLU A 54 0.04 -3.41 -13.15
CA GLU A 54 0.26 -2.04 -12.71
C GLU A 54 0.84 -1.27 -13.91
N PRO A 55 0.36 -0.04 -14.20
CA PRO A 55 0.86 0.70 -15.35
C PRO A 55 2.33 1.01 -15.12
N VAL A 56 3.21 0.16 -15.66
CA VAL A 56 4.50 0.55 -16.18
C VAL A 56 4.21 1.33 -17.47
N GLU A 57 3.57 2.49 -17.31
CA GLU A 57 3.75 3.58 -18.26
C GLU A 57 4.90 4.43 -17.72
N THR A 58 6.04 4.20 -18.35
CA THR A 58 7.15 5.13 -18.50
C THR A 58 6.62 6.54 -18.75
N LEU A 59 6.50 7.33 -17.68
CA LEU A 59 6.54 8.78 -17.74
C LEU A 59 7.90 9.18 -17.14
N PRO A 60 8.67 10.08 -17.79
CA PRO A 60 9.93 10.53 -17.24
C PRO A 60 9.68 11.09 -15.84
N SER A 61 10.56 10.74 -14.90
CA SER A 61 10.66 11.32 -13.57
C SER A 61 10.59 12.84 -13.64
N ALA A 62 9.38 13.37 -13.55
CA ALA A 62 9.08 14.73 -13.18
C ALA A 62 8.53 14.70 -11.75
N SER A 63 9.32 14.12 -10.85
CA SER A 63 9.42 14.61 -9.47
C SER A 63 10.67 15.48 -9.41
N THR A 64 10.69 16.55 -10.22
CA THR A 64 11.35 17.80 -9.81
C THR A 64 10.24 18.67 -9.25
N GLU A 65 9.73 18.26 -8.10
CA GLU A 65 9.43 19.22 -7.07
C GLU A 65 10.34 18.80 -5.93
N ALA A 66 11.56 19.33 -5.97
CA ALA A 66 12.50 19.30 -4.88
C ALA A 66 11.90 20.09 -3.72
N VAL A 67 10.94 19.47 -3.03
CA VAL A 67 10.78 19.70 -1.60
C VAL A 67 12.10 19.22 -1.02
N PRO A 68 12.86 20.06 -0.29
CA PRO A 68 14.19 19.68 0.19
C PRO A 68 14.07 18.34 0.91
N GLU A 69 14.71 17.30 0.38
CA GLU A 69 14.71 15.93 0.93
C GLU A 69 14.83 16.03 2.45
N PRO A 70 13.75 15.79 3.20
CA PRO A 70 13.76 15.96 4.64
C PRO A 70 14.55 14.77 5.19
N ALA A 71 15.81 15.03 5.54
CA ALA A 71 16.68 14.18 6.35
C ALA A 71 16.43 12.66 6.23
N ASP A 72 16.80 12.01 5.12
CA ASP A 72 16.75 10.54 4.87
C ASP A 72 15.87 9.73 5.85
N TRP A 73 14.60 10.09 5.98
CA TRP A 73 13.75 9.57 7.06
C TRP A 73 13.56 8.06 6.91
N HIS A 74 13.67 7.55 5.68
CA HIS A 74 13.71 6.12 5.35
C HIS A 74 14.88 5.39 6.01
N ALA A 75 16.07 5.99 6.08
CA ALA A 75 17.23 5.39 6.73
C ALA A 75 17.04 5.36 8.26
N LEU A 76 16.41 6.39 8.82
CA LEU A 76 16.06 6.47 10.25
C LEU A 76 14.96 5.47 10.62
N ASP A 77 13.96 5.28 9.76
CA ASP A 77 12.91 4.27 9.90
C ASP A 77 13.53 2.86 9.91
N ALA A 78 14.37 2.54 8.93
CA ALA A 78 15.03 1.24 8.83
C ALA A 78 15.89 0.95 10.08
N ALA A 79 16.64 1.94 10.57
CA ALA A 79 17.45 1.81 11.78
C ALA A 79 16.57 1.60 13.03
N TYR A 80 15.47 2.35 13.15
CA TYR A 80 14.52 2.19 14.23
C TYR A 80 13.86 0.82 14.22
N LEU A 81 13.33 0.36 13.07
CA LEU A 81 12.68 -0.94 12.94
C LEU A 81 13.64 -2.09 13.22
N ALA A 82 14.87 -2.03 12.69
CA ALA A 82 15.91 -3.01 12.97
C ALA A 82 16.19 -3.13 14.48
N HIS A 83 16.21 -2.02 15.22
CA HIS A 83 16.35 -2.05 16.68
C HIS A 83 15.07 -2.54 17.38
N HIS A 84 13.91 -2.05 16.94
CA HIS A 84 12.62 -2.29 17.57
C HIS A 84 12.29 -3.78 17.68
N PHE A 85 12.48 -4.54 16.60
CA PHE A 85 12.18 -5.98 16.58
C PHE A 85 13.17 -6.82 17.37
N ASN A 86 14.41 -6.33 17.56
CA ASN A 86 15.47 -7.06 18.26
C ASN A 86 15.59 -6.68 19.74
N CYS A 87 14.93 -5.61 20.19
CA CYS A 87 14.99 -5.16 21.57
C CYS A 87 13.70 -5.57 22.33
N PRO A 88 13.79 -6.44 23.36
CA PRO A 88 12.60 -6.91 24.10
C PRO A 88 11.85 -5.77 24.81
N THR A 89 12.54 -4.68 25.13
CA THR A 89 11.95 -3.46 25.70
C THR A 89 11.18 -2.66 24.65
N CYS A 90 11.78 -2.43 23.46
CA CYS A 90 11.17 -1.62 22.41
C CYS A 90 10.00 -2.32 21.71
N ILE A 91 10.09 -3.64 21.47
CA ILE A 91 8.99 -4.41 20.88
C ILE A 91 7.73 -4.41 21.77
N ALA A 92 7.90 -4.33 23.09
CA ALA A 92 6.80 -4.19 24.03
C ALA A 92 6.20 -2.77 24.02
N ALA A 93 7.04 -1.75 23.85
CA ALA A 93 6.62 -0.34 23.77
C ALA A 93 5.72 -0.03 22.55
N GLY A 94 5.76 -0.83 21.48
CA GLY A 94 4.87 -0.71 20.33
C GLY A 94 3.40 -1.03 20.59
N ARG A 95 3.05 -1.59 21.76
CA ARG A 95 1.67 -2.03 22.10
C ARG A 95 0.74 -0.93 22.62
N GLY A 96 1.18 0.33 22.59
CA GLY A 96 0.37 1.50 22.93
C GLY A 96 0.88 2.29 24.14
N LEU A 97 0.34 3.51 24.30
CA LEU A 97 0.74 4.56 25.27
C LEU A 97 0.84 4.09 26.74
N ARG A 98 0.30 2.93 27.09
CA ARG A 98 0.22 2.43 28.47
C ARG A 98 1.26 1.36 28.83
N TYR A 99 2.06 0.83 27.89
CA TYR A 99 2.72 -0.46 28.10
C TYR A 99 4.22 -0.59 27.77
N GLY A 100 4.96 0.47 27.46
CA GLY A 100 6.41 0.33 27.47
C GLY A 100 7.20 1.61 27.33
N LEU A 101 8.16 1.79 28.25
CA LEU A 101 9.29 2.67 28.04
C LEU A 101 10.14 2.09 26.91
N ARG A 102 10.59 2.93 25.98
CA ARG A 102 11.65 2.54 25.03
C ARG A 102 12.97 2.51 25.80
N CYS A 103 13.91 1.65 25.38
CA CYS A 103 15.26 1.74 25.92
C CYS A 103 15.94 3.05 25.47
N GLY A 104 17.08 3.43 26.06
CA GLY A 104 17.76 4.68 25.70
C GLY A 104 18.06 4.80 24.20
N THR A 105 18.59 3.73 23.59
CA THR A 105 18.86 3.66 22.14
C THR A 105 17.58 3.75 21.31
N GLY A 106 16.55 3.00 21.67
CA GLY A 106 15.27 3.02 20.96
C GLY A 106 14.56 4.37 21.07
N THR A 107 14.75 5.10 22.16
CA THR A 107 14.24 6.47 22.32
C THR A 107 14.95 7.44 21.38
N ALA A 108 16.28 7.39 21.29
CA ALA A 108 17.05 8.23 20.38
C ALA A 108 16.70 7.98 18.91
N LEU A 109 16.59 6.70 18.51
CA LEU A 109 16.17 6.31 17.15
C LEU A 109 14.74 6.76 16.84
N TRP A 110 13.82 6.62 17.80
CA TRP A 110 12.44 7.05 17.64
C TRP A 110 12.30 8.57 17.49
N VAL A 111 13.05 9.36 18.28
CA VAL A 111 13.06 10.83 18.18
C VAL A 111 13.62 11.25 16.83
N ALA A 112 14.78 10.71 16.42
CA ALA A 112 15.37 11.04 15.13
C ALA A 112 14.44 10.73 13.95
N TYR A 113 13.78 9.56 13.96
CA TYR A 113 12.77 9.21 12.98
C TYR A 113 11.56 10.18 13.03
N SER A 114 11.01 10.44 14.21
CA SER A 114 9.81 11.27 14.37
C SER A 114 10.04 12.73 13.97
N ASP A 115 11.25 13.25 14.20
CA ASP A 115 11.65 14.61 13.83
C ASP A 115 11.88 14.74 12.31
N ALA A 116 12.19 13.63 11.63
CA ALA A 116 12.44 13.59 10.19
C ALA A 116 11.15 13.29 9.37
N THR A 117 10.11 12.75 10.00
CA THR A 117 8.81 12.54 9.35
C THR A 117 7.91 13.78 9.48
N PRO A 118 7.40 14.35 8.38
CA PRO A 118 6.50 15.50 8.39
C PRO A 118 5.09 15.21 8.93
#